data_AF-A0A954MW13-F1
#
_entry.id   AF-A0A954MW13-F1
#
_cell.length_a   1.000
_cell.length_b   1.000
_cell.length_c   1.000
_cell.angle_alpha   90.00
_cell.angle_beta   90.00
_cell.angle_gamma   90.00
#
_symmetry.space_group_name_H-M   'P 1'
#
loop_
_entity.id
_entity.type
_entity.pdbx_description
1 polymer ?
#
loop_
_entity_poly.entity_id
_entity_poly.type
_entity_poly.pdbx_seq_one_letter_code
_entity_poly.pdbx_strand_id
1 'polypeptide(L)'
;MEHFFPEYTQCLTHQLPEDQCSPAGMVCPLCKQRIYISPPEGRSFSCWESQPGAYTLNGDPCFVYTIVWEDFRIRSLHPAGVLIDPRSVNGAVIVDIDGLSAIEYPESIDTPPERMGEMPDEGFSLPEDFTPPDDDEFGLWREDAE
;
A
#
# COMPACT_ATOMS: atom_id res chain seq x y z
N MET A 1 -32.70 -19.42 7.36
CA MET A 1 -31.88 -18.23 7.68
C MET A 1 -30.93 -18.07 6.53
N GLU A 2 -31.19 -17.09 5.66
CA GLU A 2 -30.25 -16.71 4.60
C GLU A 2 -29.14 -15.90 5.28
N HIS A 3 -27.95 -16.47 5.43
CA HIS A 3 -26.79 -15.72 5.89
C HIS A 3 -26.18 -15.04 4.68
N PHE A 4 -26.54 -13.77 4.47
CA PHE A 4 -25.91 -12.91 3.48
C PHE A 4 -24.43 -12.74 3.84
N PHE A 5 -23.54 -13.20 2.97
CA PHE A 5 -22.15 -12.78 3.04
C PHE A 5 -22.06 -11.31 2.63
N PRO A 6 -21.21 -10.51 3.28
CA PRO A 6 -21.10 -9.10 2.96
C PRO A 6 -20.55 -8.92 1.54
N GLU A 7 -21.27 -8.17 0.71
CA GLU A 7 -20.79 -7.69 -0.62
C GLU A 7 -19.71 -6.60 -0.49
N TYR A 8 -19.37 -6.22 0.73
CA TYR A 8 -18.41 -5.19 1.07
C TYR A 8 -17.19 -5.80 1.77
N THR A 9 -16.03 -5.18 1.57
CA THR A 9 -14.81 -5.53 2.31
C THR A 9 -15.01 -5.30 3.80
N GLN A 10 -14.62 -6.26 4.64
CA GLN A 10 -14.83 -6.22 6.08
C GLN A 10 -13.50 -6.14 6.83
N CYS A 11 -13.40 -5.24 7.81
CA CYS A 11 -12.24 -5.18 8.68
C CYS A 11 -12.29 -6.35 9.68
N LEU A 12 -11.30 -7.23 9.66
CA LEU A 12 -11.26 -8.40 10.54
C LEU A 12 -10.95 -8.05 12.00
N THR A 13 -10.30 -6.91 12.25
CA THR A 13 -9.99 -6.46 13.62
C THR A 13 -11.24 -5.96 14.33
N HIS A 14 -12.06 -5.16 13.64
CA HIS A 14 -13.22 -4.49 14.24
C HIS A 14 -14.56 -5.12 13.84
N GLN A 15 -14.56 -6.02 12.86
CA GLN A 15 -15.75 -6.67 12.29
C GLN A 15 -16.75 -5.68 11.67
N LEU A 16 -16.25 -4.55 11.17
CA LEU A 16 -17.05 -3.46 10.56
C LEU A 16 -16.78 -3.34 9.06
N PRO A 17 -17.75 -2.83 8.26
CA PRO A 17 -17.55 -2.54 6.84
C PRO A 17 -16.41 -1.55 6.62
N GLU A 18 -15.63 -1.78 5.56
CA GLU A 18 -14.59 -0.86 5.08
C GLU A 18 -15.17 0.09 4.02
N ASP A 19 -16.06 0.99 4.45
CA ASP A 19 -16.75 1.95 3.58
C ASP A 19 -16.23 3.39 3.73
N GLN A 20 -15.23 3.61 4.59
CA GLN A 20 -14.69 4.95 4.86
C GLN A 20 -13.40 5.19 4.09
N CYS A 21 -13.37 6.24 3.28
CA CYS A 21 -12.15 6.69 2.62
C CYS A 21 -11.15 7.27 3.64
N SER A 22 -9.88 6.88 3.52
CA SER A 22 -8.73 7.31 4.31
C SER A 22 -7.45 7.36 3.46
N PRO A 23 -6.32 7.92 3.96
CA PRO A 23 -5.04 7.89 3.26
C PRO A 23 -4.50 6.47 2.99
N ALA A 24 -4.94 5.48 3.77
CA ALA A 24 -4.61 4.06 3.56
C ALA A 24 -5.63 3.35 2.64
N GLY A 25 -6.51 4.09 1.98
CA GLY A 25 -7.62 3.59 1.17
C GLY A 25 -8.92 3.40 1.96
N MET A 26 -9.78 2.51 1.49
CA MET A 26 -11.05 2.18 2.15
C MET A 26 -10.78 1.39 3.43
N VAL A 27 -11.32 1.83 4.56
CA VAL A 27 -11.12 1.21 5.88
C VAL A 27 -12.39 1.34 6.71
N CYS A 28 -12.48 0.60 7.82
CA CYS A 28 -13.60 0.76 8.75
C CYS A 28 -13.49 2.07 9.56
N PRO A 29 -14.59 2.60 10.13
CA PRO A 29 -14.57 3.88 10.84
C PRO A 29 -13.60 3.92 12.03
N LEU A 30 -13.39 2.79 12.72
CA LEU A 30 -12.44 2.71 13.84
C LEU A 30 -10.98 2.76 13.37
N CYS A 31 -10.66 2.06 12.28
CA CYS A 31 -9.33 2.15 11.66
C CYS A 31 -9.06 3.56 11.13
N LYS A 32 -10.04 4.18 10.47
CA LYS A 32 -9.96 5.57 10.04
C LYS A 32 -9.68 6.49 11.22
N GLN A 33 -10.48 6.38 12.28
CA GLN A 33 -10.29 7.18 13.48
C GLN A 33 -8.88 7.05 14.05
N ARG A 34 -8.34 5.83 14.15
CA ARG A 34 -6.94 5.61 14.56
C ARG A 34 -5.99 6.35 13.63
N ILE A 35 -6.05 6.12 12.32
CA ILE A 35 -5.16 6.75 11.33
C ILE A 35 -5.13 8.29 11.45
N TYR A 36 -6.26 8.93 11.76
CA TYR A 36 -6.34 10.39 11.86
C TYR A 36 -5.95 10.94 13.24
N ILE A 37 -6.31 10.26 14.34
CA ILE A 37 -6.05 10.77 15.70
C ILE A 37 -4.62 10.45 16.15
N SER A 38 -4.14 9.27 15.78
CA SER A 38 -2.81 8.79 16.10
C SER A 38 -2.33 8.07 14.85
N PRO A 39 -1.68 8.77 13.91
CA PRO A 39 -1.17 8.14 12.70
C PRO A 39 -0.19 7.02 13.05
N PRO A 40 -0.24 5.87 12.35
CA PRO A 40 0.72 4.80 12.57
C PRO A 40 2.14 5.24 12.20
N GLU A 41 3.12 4.74 12.94
CA GLU A 41 4.52 5.12 12.79
C GLU A 41 5.32 4.06 12.01
N GLY A 42 6.46 4.48 11.46
CA GLY A 42 7.39 3.60 10.77
C GLY A 42 7.00 3.27 9.33
N ARG A 43 7.64 2.23 8.78
CA ARG A 43 7.41 1.80 7.39
C ARG A 43 6.13 0.98 7.28
N SER A 44 5.33 1.30 6.26
CA SER A 44 4.16 0.50 5.90
C SER A 44 4.53 -0.62 4.93
N PHE A 45 4.00 -1.81 5.15
CA PHE A 45 4.03 -2.94 4.23
C PHE A 45 2.61 -3.42 3.95
N SER A 46 2.34 -3.89 2.73
CA SER A 46 1.04 -4.48 2.41
C SER A 46 1.20 -5.77 1.60
N CYS A 47 0.33 -6.73 1.86
CA CYS A 47 0.32 -8.00 1.15
C CYS A 47 -1.07 -8.66 1.15
N TRP A 48 -1.27 -9.55 0.19
CA TRP A 48 -2.37 -10.51 0.21
C TRP A 48 -1.92 -11.78 0.91
N GLU A 49 -2.76 -12.31 1.80
CA GLU A 49 -2.51 -13.61 2.41
C GLU A 49 -2.70 -14.71 1.36
N SER A 50 -1.79 -15.69 1.32
CA SER A 50 -1.78 -16.75 0.30
C SER A 50 -2.89 -17.78 0.48
N GLN A 51 -3.50 -17.82 1.67
CA GLN A 51 -4.61 -18.71 2.00
C GLN A 51 -5.89 -17.89 2.19
N PRO A 52 -7.05 -18.43 1.80
CA PRO A 52 -8.32 -17.79 2.07
C PRO A 52 -8.57 -17.71 3.58
N GLY A 53 -9.00 -16.54 4.05
CA GLY A 53 -9.34 -16.33 5.46
C GLY A 53 -10.74 -16.81 5.81
N ALA A 54 -11.62 -16.92 4.81
CA ALA A 54 -12.99 -17.42 4.94
C ALA A 54 -13.48 -17.95 3.59
N TYR A 55 -14.66 -18.56 3.60
CA TYR A 55 -15.37 -18.99 2.40
C TYR A 55 -16.82 -18.49 2.47
N THR A 56 -17.42 -18.14 1.33
CA THR A 56 -18.85 -17.85 1.22
C THR A 56 -19.68 -19.11 1.46
N LEU A 57 -21.01 -18.97 1.63
CA LEU A 57 -21.91 -20.13 1.71
C LEU A 57 -21.88 -21.00 0.45
N ASN A 58 -21.58 -20.39 -0.69
CA ASN A 58 -21.47 -21.09 -1.97
C ASN A 58 -20.13 -21.83 -2.11
N GLY A 59 -19.21 -21.65 -1.15
CA GLY A 59 -17.88 -22.26 -1.16
C GLY A 59 -16.82 -21.41 -1.85
N ASP A 60 -17.12 -20.16 -2.18
CA ASP A 60 -16.17 -19.28 -2.85
C ASP A 60 -15.14 -18.74 -1.84
N PRO A 61 -13.84 -18.73 -2.19
CA PRO A 61 -12.80 -18.26 -1.27
C PRO A 61 -12.81 -16.73 -1.09
N CYS A 62 -12.72 -16.28 0.16
CA CYS A 62 -12.55 -14.88 0.55
C CYS A 62 -11.12 -14.65 1.03
N PHE A 63 -10.41 -13.71 0.40
CA PHE A 63 -9.00 -13.45 0.67
C PHE A 63 -8.81 -12.31 1.66
N VAL A 64 -7.70 -12.36 2.39
CA VAL A 64 -7.34 -11.33 3.35
C VAL A 64 -6.24 -10.46 2.78
N TYR A 65 -6.52 -9.17 2.68
CA TYR A 65 -5.51 -8.16 2.43
C TYR A 65 -5.04 -7.58 3.76
N THR A 66 -3.74 -7.49 3.96
CA THR A 66 -3.16 -6.95 5.19
C THR A 66 -2.30 -5.74 4.87
N ILE A 67 -2.50 -4.65 5.62
CA ILE A 67 -1.56 -3.53 5.71
C ILE A 67 -0.98 -3.51 7.13
N VAL A 68 0.35 -3.50 7.24
CA VAL A 68 1.12 -3.54 8.49
C VAL A 68 2.01 -2.32 8.58
N TRP A 69 1.97 -1.65 9.71
CA TRP A 69 2.95 -0.69 10.22
C TRP A 69 3.63 -1.29 11.46
N GLU A 70 4.60 -0.59 12.03
CA GLU A 70 5.32 -1.07 13.22
C GLU A 70 4.41 -1.20 14.44
N ASP A 71 3.45 -0.28 14.61
CA ASP A 71 2.55 -0.20 15.77
C ASP A 71 1.08 -0.52 15.44
N PHE A 72 0.73 -0.71 14.17
CA PHE A 72 -0.66 -0.85 13.73
C PHE A 72 -0.82 -1.82 12.57
N ARG A 73 -1.94 -2.56 12.54
CA ARG A 73 -2.26 -3.50 11.47
C ARG A 73 -3.73 -3.43 11.11
N ILE A 74 -3.99 -3.36 9.82
CA ILE A 74 -5.32 -3.50 9.23
C ILE A 74 -5.36 -4.82 8.47
N ARG A 75 -6.39 -5.62 8.75
CA ARG A 75 -6.70 -6.84 8.00
C ARG A 75 -8.09 -6.68 7.41
N SER A 76 -8.19 -6.84 6.11
CA SER A 76 -9.39 -6.62 5.33
C SER A 76 -9.77 -7.92 4.64
N LEU A 77 -10.95 -8.46 4.97
CA LEU A 77 -11.53 -9.61 4.29
C LEU A 77 -12.27 -9.13 3.06
N HIS A 78 -11.84 -9.58 1.89
CA HIS A 78 -12.47 -9.28 0.62
C HIS A 78 -13.46 -10.38 0.24
N PRO A 79 -14.66 -10.01 -0.25
CA PRO A 79 -15.59 -10.99 -0.77
C PRO A 79 -15.02 -11.66 -2.04
N ALA A 80 -15.52 -12.86 -2.32
CA ALA A 80 -15.17 -13.58 -3.53
C ALA A 80 -15.51 -12.76 -4.78
N GLY A 81 -14.67 -12.84 -5.81
CA GLY A 81 -14.85 -12.12 -7.08
C GLY A 81 -14.32 -10.67 -7.10
N VAL A 82 -13.78 -10.16 -5.99
CA VAL A 82 -13.06 -8.87 -6.00
C VAL A 82 -11.68 -9.06 -6.64
N LEU A 83 -11.57 -8.65 -7.91
CA LEU A 83 -10.37 -8.83 -8.74
C LEU A 83 -9.28 -7.78 -8.46
N ILE A 84 -9.67 -6.60 -7.99
CA ILE A 84 -8.77 -5.44 -7.85
C ILE A 84 -9.08 -4.68 -6.56
N ASP A 85 -8.10 -4.59 -5.66
CA ASP A 85 -8.12 -3.64 -4.55
C ASP A 85 -7.28 -2.41 -4.92
N PRO A 86 -7.85 -1.19 -4.92
CA PRO A 86 -7.12 0.03 -5.26
C PRO A 86 -5.95 0.35 -4.32
N ARG A 87 -5.87 -0.31 -3.15
CA ARG A 87 -4.76 -0.20 -2.19
C ARG A 87 -3.55 -1.03 -2.60
N SER A 88 -3.74 -2.07 -3.42
CA SER A 88 -2.66 -2.94 -3.85
C SER A 88 -1.85 -2.26 -4.95
N VAL A 89 -0.60 -1.91 -4.65
CA VAL A 89 0.35 -1.28 -5.59
C VAL A 89 0.56 -2.15 -6.86
N ASN A 90 0.33 -3.46 -6.76
CA ASN A 90 0.47 -4.42 -7.86
C ASN A 90 -0.87 -4.87 -8.46
N GLY A 91 -1.99 -4.26 -8.05
CA GLY A 91 -3.29 -4.36 -8.72
C GLY A 91 -3.65 -5.70 -9.34
N ALA A 92 -3.66 -6.81 -8.60
CA ALA A 92 -4.46 -7.99 -8.91
C ALA A 92 -4.34 -9.05 -7.82
N VAL A 93 -5.48 -9.57 -7.35
CA VAL A 93 -5.57 -10.99 -6.99
C VAL A 93 -6.49 -11.61 -8.01
N ILE A 94 -5.92 -12.35 -8.95
CA ILE A 94 -6.72 -13.20 -9.84
C ILE A 94 -7.07 -14.43 -9.01
N VAL A 95 -8.26 -14.42 -8.41
CA VAL A 95 -8.89 -15.62 -7.88
C VAL A 95 -9.81 -16.15 -8.96
N ASP A 96 -9.25 -16.92 -9.89
CA ASP A 96 -10.05 -17.63 -10.89
C ASP A 96 -10.60 -18.90 -10.22
N ILE A 97 -11.90 -18.91 -9.91
CA ILE A 97 -12.56 -20.04 -9.22
C ILE A 97 -12.90 -21.17 -10.21
N ASP A 98 -12.88 -20.91 -11.51
CA ASP A 98 -13.13 -21.91 -12.55
C ASP A 98 -11.92 -22.00 -13.48
N GLY A 99 -10.92 -22.77 -13.05
CA GLY A 99 -9.60 -22.83 -13.70
C GLY A 99 -9.66 -22.87 -15.23
N LEU A 100 -9.28 -21.77 -15.87
CA LEU A 100 -8.85 -21.66 -17.28
C LEU A 100 -8.41 -20.22 -17.59
N SER A 101 -7.30 -19.76 -17.02
CA SER A 101 -6.29 -19.02 -17.77
C SER A 101 -5.01 -18.91 -16.96
N ALA A 102 -3.90 -19.37 -17.54
CA ALA A 102 -2.59 -18.94 -17.11
C ALA A 102 -2.54 -17.43 -17.22
N ILE A 103 -1.92 -16.78 -16.23
CA ILE A 103 -1.64 -15.35 -16.24
C ILE A 103 -0.84 -15.07 -17.50
N GLU A 104 -1.47 -14.49 -18.53
CA GLU A 104 -0.78 -13.55 -19.39
C GLU A 104 -0.44 -12.39 -18.45
N TYR A 105 0.81 -12.37 -17.97
CA TYR A 105 1.38 -11.12 -17.51
C TYR A 105 1.07 -10.13 -18.64
N PRO A 106 0.60 -8.90 -18.38
CA PRO A 106 0.78 -7.88 -19.40
C PRO A 106 2.25 -7.98 -19.77
N GLU A 107 2.53 -8.36 -21.02
CA GLU A 107 3.89 -8.48 -21.51
C GLU A 107 4.60 -7.26 -20.94
N SER A 108 5.73 -7.52 -20.26
CA SER A 108 6.67 -6.48 -19.88
C SER A 108 6.57 -5.42 -20.95
N ILE A 109 6.28 -4.18 -20.56
CA ILE A 109 6.37 -3.06 -21.48
C ILE A 109 7.87 -3.00 -21.80
N ASP A 110 8.30 -3.85 -22.74
CA ASP A 110 9.50 -3.82 -23.56
C ASP A 110 9.30 -2.69 -24.57
N THR A 111 8.76 -1.57 -24.10
CA THR A 111 9.17 -0.30 -24.65
C THR A 111 10.50 -0.06 -23.96
N PRO A 112 11.65 -0.33 -24.60
CA PRO A 112 12.87 0.33 -24.16
C PRO A 112 12.49 1.80 -23.99
N PRO A 113 12.89 2.46 -22.88
CA PRO A 113 12.59 3.86 -22.71
C PRO A 113 12.95 4.53 -24.03
N GLU A 114 11.97 5.18 -24.67
CA GLU A 114 12.22 5.94 -25.88
C GLU A 114 13.47 6.73 -25.60
N ARG A 115 14.52 6.41 -26.38
CA ARG A 115 15.84 6.99 -26.29
C ARG A 115 15.62 8.47 -26.08
N MET A 116 15.80 8.94 -24.84
CA MET A 116 15.58 10.33 -24.49
C MET A 116 16.31 11.12 -25.56
N GLY A 117 15.54 11.91 -26.31
CA GLY A 117 16.09 12.74 -27.37
C GLY A 117 17.34 13.41 -26.83
N GLU A 118 18.42 13.32 -27.61
CA GLU A 118 19.72 13.89 -27.28
C GLU A 118 19.51 15.22 -26.56
N MET A 119 19.80 15.25 -25.25
CA MET A 119 19.82 16.49 -24.50
C MET A 119 20.81 17.38 -25.24
N PRO A 120 20.41 18.58 -25.70
CA PRO A 120 21.38 19.53 -26.20
C PRO A 120 22.39 19.77 -25.07
N ASP A 121 23.67 19.68 -25.44
CA ASP A 121 24.83 19.95 -24.60
C ASP A 121 24.88 21.47 -24.31
N GLU A 122 23.88 21.95 -23.56
CA GLU A 122 23.86 23.31 -23.05
C GLU A 122 24.67 23.30 -21.78
N GLY A 123 25.96 23.65 -21.94
CA GLY A 123 26.93 23.76 -20.87
C GLY A 123 26.35 24.45 -19.65
N PHE A 124 26.20 23.69 -18.57
CA PHE A 124 25.78 24.19 -17.28
C PHE A 124 26.94 25.01 -16.69
N SER A 125 27.00 26.30 -17.02
CA SER A 125 27.88 27.24 -16.33
C SER A 125 27.33 27.47 -14.92
N LEU A 126 28.00 26.88 -13.92
CA LEU A 126 27.77 27.23 -12.52
C LEU A 126 28.04 28.73 -12.33
N PRO A 127 27.15 29.48 -11.64
CA PRO A 127 27.42 30.86 -11.28
C PRO A 127 28.67 30.93 -10.39
N GLU A 128 29.61 31.82 -10.73
CA GLU A 128 30.92 31.97 -10.06
C GLU A 128 30.84 32.49 -8.60
N ASP A 129 29.63 32.73 -8.08
CA ASP A 129 29.37 33.31 -6.76
C ASP A 129 28.83 32.30 -5.72
N PHE A 130 29.05 31.00 -5.91
CA PHE A 130 28.73 30.03 -4.86
C PHE A 130 29.87 29.96 -3.84
N THR A 131 29.84 30.87 -2.86
CA THR A 131 30.67 30.78 -1.66
C THR A 131 30.03 29.77 -0.70
N PRO A 132 30.64 28.60 -0.44
CA PRO A 132 30.16 27.70 0.60
C PRO A 132 30.21 28.43 1.96
N PRO A 133 29.22 28.23 2.84
CA PRO A 133 29.27 28.78 4.19
C PRO A 133 30.43 28.17 4.97
N ASP A 134 31.14 29.00 5.75
CA ASP A 134 32.27 28.58 6.59
C ASP A 134 31.81 27.52 7.62
N ASP A 135 32.57 26.43 7.73
CA ASP A 135 32.32 25.24 8.57
C ASP A 135 32.43 25.48 10.10
N ASP A 136 32.35 26.74 10.57
CA ASP A 136 32.63 27.10 11.96
C ASP A 136 31.39 27.11 12.89
N GLU A 137 30.21 26.69 12.43
CA GLU A 137 28.96 26.69 13.23
C GLU A 137 28.42 25.30 13.58
N PHE A 138 29.28 24.29 13.75
CA PHE A 138 28.91 23.09 14.52
C PHE A 138 29.48 23.19 15.93
N GLY A 139 28.73 23.90 16.77
CA GLY A 139 28.95 23.97 18.21
C GLY A 139 29.07 22.57 18.82
N LEU A 140 30.29 22.26 19.25
CA LEU A 140 30.63 21.20 20.20
C LEU A 140 29.71 21.28 21.42
N TRP A 141 28.66 20.46 21.45
CA TRP A 141 27.97 20.15 22.69
C TRP A 141 28.91 19.27 23.51
N ARG A 142 29.60 19.92 24.45
CA ARG A 142 30.43 19.30 25.48
C ARG A 142 29.62 18.27 26.26
N GLU A 143 30.23 17.12 26.43
CA GLU A 143 29.90 16.09 27.42
C GLU A 143 30.08 16.68 28.81
N ASP A 144 29.03 16.67 29.63
CA ASP A 144 29.11 16.70 31.09
C ASP A 144 27.89 15.94 31.64
N ALA A 145 28.13 14.72 32.11
CA ALA A 145 27.22 14.01 33.02
C ALA A 145 28.08 13.29 34.06
N GLU A 146 28.15 13.92 35.23
CA GLU A 146 28.59 13.35 36.53
C GLU A 146 27.74 12.15 36.97
#